data_AF-A0A946JY21-F1
#
_entry.id   AF-A0A946JY21-F1
#
_cell.length_a   1.000
_cell.length_b   1.000
_cell.length_c   1.000
_cell.angle_alpha   90.00
_cell.angle_beta   90.00
_cell.angle_gamma   90.00
#
_symmetry.space_group_name_H-M   'P 1'
#
loop_
_entity.id
_entity.type
_entity.pdbx_description
1 polymer ?
#
loop_
_entity_poly.entity_id
_entity_poly.type
_entity_poly.pdbx_seq_one_letter_code
_entity_poly.pdbx_strand_id
1 'polypeptide(L)'
;MTGEFHFLTPETESSLYRNDRVRMTRDDRGNFVGSEGVETESRQIVVKDARQLPPENTMSLTRNGFELLEKAVPNYDFLDHEEVITSYYRDCEEIVAEATSGKVWAFDHNIRSAGGLADKRRVKGGQDVQGPAHIV
;
A
#
# COMPACT_ATOMS: atom_id res chain seq x y z
N MET A 1 15.35 11.11 -7.18
CA MET A 1 14.47 12.26 -6.90
C MET A 1 14.40 12.47 -5.40
N THR A 2 14.06 13.65 -4.91
CA THR A 2 13.78 13.86 -3.48
C THR A 2 12.27 13.98 -3.31
N GLY A 3 11.72 13.29 -2.32
CA GLY A 3 10.32 13.40 -1.93
C GLY A 3 10.18 13.87 -0.49
N GLU A 4 9.09 14.55 -0.18
CA GLU A 4 8.70 14.87 1.19
C GLU A 4 7.84 13.73 1.76
N PHE A 5 8.21 13.23 2.93
CA PHE A 5 7.51 12.17 3.65
C PHE A 5 7.29 12.59 5.10
N HIS A 6 6.15 12.19 5.68
CA HIS A 6 5.81 12.50 7.06
C HIS A 6 6.04 11.27 7.93
N PHE A 7 7.04 11.33 8.82
CA PHE A 7 7.35 10.25 9.76
C PHE A 7 6.78 10.55 11.13
N LEU A 8 6.40 9.52 11.89
CA LEU A 8 6.02 9.70 13.30
C LEU A 8 7.17 10.33 14.09
N THR A 9 6.84 11.30 14.94
CA THR A 9 7.81 11.90 15.84
C THR A 9 8.21 10.91 16.94
N PRO A 10 9.43 11.01 17.50
CA PRO A 10 9.86 10.16 18.62
C PRO A 10 8.96 10.25 19.86
N GLU A 11 8.21 11.34 20.01
CA GLU A 11 7.24 11.58 21.08
C GLU A 11 5.94 10.77 20.90
N THR A 12 5.69 10.25 19.70
CA THR A 12 4.54 9.38 19.43
C THR A 12 4.69 8.07 20.21
N GLU A 13 3.79 7.82 21.15
CA GLU A 13 3.80 6.57 21.92
C GLU A 13 3.60 5.35 21.01
N SER A 14 4.34 4.28 21.25
CA SER A 14 4.19 3.07 20.44
C SER A 14 2.82 2.42 20.63
N SER A 15 2.09 2.24 19.53
CA SER A 15 0.81 1.52 19.52
C SER A 15 0.95 0.03 19.84
N LEU A 16 2.18 -0.53 19.81
CA LEU A 16 2.45 -1.91 20.22
C LEU A 16 2.08 -2.19 21.67
N TYR A 17 2.07 -1.16 22.53
CA TYR A 17 1.72 -1.29 23.94
C TYR A 17 0.21 -1.33 24.22
N ARG A 18 -0.66 -1.19 23.20
CA ARG A 18 -2.13 -1.22 23.34
C ARG A 18 -2.64 -0.27 24.43
N ASN A 19 -2.05 0.91 24.51
CA ASN A 19 -2.33 1.95 25.51
C ASN A 19 -3.47 2.91 25.09
N ASP A 20 -4.10 2.68 23.94
CA ASP A 20 -5.09 3.54 23.31
C ASP A 20 -4.63 5.00 23.06
N ARG A 21 -3.31 5.25 23.09
CA ARG A 21 -2.73 6.60 22.89
C ARG A 21 -2.56 6.98 21.43
N VAL A 22 -2.53 6.00 20.53
CA VAL A 22 -2.39 6.23 19.08
C VAL A 22 -3.53 5.53 18.36
N ARG A 23 -4.41 6.31 17.73
CA ARG A 23 -5.61 5.80 17.05
C ARG A 23 -5.84 6.50 15.72
N MET A 24 -6.29 5.74 14.73
CA MET A 24 -6.93 6.26 13.52
C MET A 24 -8.40 5.84 13.51
N THR A 25 -9.28 6.79 13.23
CA THR A 25 -10.73 6.59 13.16
C THR A 25 -11.15 6.57 11.69
N ARG A 26 -11.95 5.58 11.32
CA ARG A 26 -12.55 5.45 10.00
C ARG A 26 -14.08 5.51 10.10
N ASP A 27 -14.74 5.95 9.03
CA ASP A 27 -16.19 5.86 8.92
C ASP A 27 -16.64 4.43 8.55
N ASP A 28 -17.95 4.23 8.43
CA ASP A 28 -18.58 2.97 8.03
C ASP A 28 -18.22 2.53 6.59
N ARG A 29 -17.61 3.42 5.81
CA ARG A 29 -17.12 3.18 4.45
C ARG A 29 -15.62 2.96 4.39
N GLY A 30 -14.93 2.97 5.53
CA GLY A 30 -13.49 2.78 5.64
C GLY A 30 -12.67 4.03 5.30
N ASN A 31 -13.29 5.18 5.08
CA ASN A 31 -12.58 6.43 4.83
C ASN A 31 -11.96 6.96 6.12
N PHE A 32 -10.80 7.60 6.01
CA PHE A 32 -10.15 8.26 7.15
C PHE A 32 -10.98 9.46 7.63
N VAL A 33 -11.29 9.49 8.93
CA VAL A 33 -12.05 10.57 9.58
C VAL A 33 -11.13 11.44 10.42
N GLY A 34 -10.17 10.84 11.12
CA GLY A 34 -9.25 11.57 11.99
C GLY A 34 -8.32 10.64 12.77
N SER A 35 -7.37 11.23 13.49
CA SER A 35 -6.39 10.52 14.31
C SER A 35 -6.15 11.21 15.63
N GLU A 36 -5.74 10.43 16.63
CA GLU A 36 -5.33 10.89 17.96
C GLU A 36 -3.96 10.31 18.31
N GLY A 37 -3.10 11.13 18.92
CA GLY A 37 -1.72 10.78 19.28
C GLY A 37 -0.79 10.43 18.10
N VAL A 38 -1.17 10.81 16.89
CA VAL A 38 -0.33 10.72 15.69
C VAL A 38 0.25 12.09 15.43
N GLU A 39 1.53 12.28 15.76
CA GLU A 39 2.27 13.49 15.42
C GLU A 39 3.36 13.13 14.41
N THR A 40 3.51 13.95 13.37
CA THR A 40 4.45 13.68 12.29
C THR A 40 5.32 14.86 11.95
N GLU A 41 6.56 14.59 11.54
CA GLU A 41 7.49 15.58 11.00
C GLU A 41 7.79 15.31 9.52
N SER A 42 7.89 16.38 8.72
CA SER A 42 8.29 16.29 7.32
C SER A 42 9.79 16.04 7.20
N ARG A 43 10.17 15.04 6.40
CA ARG A 43 11.56 14.75 6.04
C ARG A 43 11.71 14.65 4.53
N GLN A 44 12.78 15.26 4.01
CA GLN A 44 13.17 15.15 2.62
C GLN A 44 14.01 13.89 2.44
N ILE A 45 13.50 12.93 1.68
CA ILE A 45 14.13 11.62 1.46
C ILE A 45 14.49 11.45 -0.01
N VAL A 46 15.71 10.97 -0.26
CA VAL A 46 16.14 10.59 -1.61
C VAL A 46 15.49 9.27 -1.99
N VAL A 47 14.63 9.31 -3.01
CA VAL A 47 13.99 8.14 -3.59
C VAL A 47 14.79 7.70 -4.82
N LYS A 48 15.12 6.40 -4.84
CA LYS A 48 15.84 5.73 -5.93
C LYS A 48 14.93 4.69 -6.57
N ASP A 49 14.97 4.61 -7.89
CA ASP A 49 14.25 3.59 -8.64
C ASP A 49 15.03 2.27 -8.60
N ALA A 50 14.55 1.31 -7.81
CA ALA A 50 15.20 0.00 -7.67
C ALA A 50 15.19 -0.82 -8.97
N ARG A 51 14.30 -0.50 -9.92
CA ARG A 51 14.21 -1.20 -11.23
C ARG A 51 15.40 -0.87 -12.15
N GLN A 52 16.11 0.22 -11.86
CA GLN A 52 17.27 0.66 -12.65
C GLN A 52 18.59 0.16 -12.06
N LEU A 53 18.54 -0.64 -11.00
CA LEU A 53 19.74 -1.21 -10.40
C LEU A 53 20.34 -2.27 -11.33
N PRO A 54 21.68 -2.37 -11.38
CA PRO A 54 22.34 -3.42 -12.16
C PRO A 54 22.09 -4.79 -11.49
N PRO A 55 22.20 -5.90 -12.24
CA PRO A 55 21.84 -7.24 -11.77
C PRO A 55 22.42 -7.63 -10.42
N GLU A 56 23.67 -7.29 -10.13
CA GLU A 56 24.37 -7.58 -8.87
C GLU A 56 23.75 -6.87 -7.65
N ASN A 57 23.05 -5.76 -7.89
CA ASN A 57 22.40 -4.94 -6.88
C ASN A 57 20.87 -5.10 -6.88
N THR A 58 20.32 -6.04 -7.65
CA THR A 58 18.88 -6.33 -7.67
C THR A 58 18.39 -6.66 -6.27
N MET A 59 17.25 -6.10 -5.89
CA MET A 59 16.64 -6.35 -4.58
C MET A 59 16.09 -7.78 -4.55
N SER A 60 16.38 -8.50 -3.47
CA SER A 60 15.87 -9.87 -3.26
C SER A 60 15.15 -9.97 -1.93
N LEU A 61 14.17 -10.87 -1.87
CA LEU A 61 13.33 -11.03 -0.68
C LEU A 61 14.17 -11.33 0.57
N THR A 62 15.16 -12.22 0.44
CA THR A 62 16.01 -12.64 1.56
C THR A 62 16.92 -11.52 2.08
N ARG A 63 17.46 -10.67 1.20
CA ARG A 63 18.44 -9.64 1.58
C ARG A 63 17.77 -8.33 1.99
N ASN A 64 16.69 -7.99 1.30
CA ASN A 64 16.08 -6.66 1.36
C ASN A 64 14.67 -6.67 1.95
N GLY A 65 14.06 -7.84 2.13
CA GLY A 65 12.66 -7.98 2.56
C GLY A 65 11.65 -7.72 1.45
N PHE A 66 12.10 -7.50 0.22
CA PHE A 66 11.26 -7.33 -0.97
C PHE A 66 12.02 -7.71 -2.25
N GLU A 67 11.27 -8.09 -3.28
CA GLU A 67 11.78 -8.50 -4.58
C GLU A 67 10.83 -8.04 -5.68
N LEU A 68 11.37 -7.77 -6.86
CA LEU A 68 10.59 -7.50 -8.06
C LEU A 68 10.58 -8.75 -8.94
N LEU A 69 9.37 -9.25 -9.25
CA LEU A 69 9.17 -10.34 -10.19
C LEU A 69 8.53 -9.80 -11.46
N GLU A 70 9.18 -10.00 -12.60
CA GLU A 70 8.60 -9.69 -13.91
C GLU A 70 7.79 -10.88 -14.41
N LYS A 71 6.46 -10.73 -14.42
CA LYS A 71 5.50 -11.71 -14.93
C LYS A 71 4.47 -10.99 -15.79
N ALA A 72 4.16 -11.56 -16.95
CA ALA A 72 3.08 -11.05 -17.79
C ALA A 72 1.73 -11.41 -17.13
N VAL A 73 0.82 -10.44 -17.08
CA VAL A 73 -0.54 -10.61 -16.58
C VAL A 73 -1.54 -10.02 -17.56
N PRO A 74 -2.81 -10.44 -17.55
CA PRO A 74 -3.89 -9.78 -18.28
C PRO A 74 -4.00 -8.28 -17.91
N ASN A 75 -4.61 -7.50 -18.80
CA ASN A 75 -4.91 -6.10 -18.51
C ASN A 75 -6.25 -6.00 -17.77
N TYR A 76 -6.20 -5.69 -16.48
CA TYR A 76 -7.34 -5.60 -15.58
C TYR A 76 -7.93 -4.18 -15.52
N ASP A 77 -9.25 -4.05 -15.35
CA ASP A 77 -9.86 -2.81 -14.88
C ASP A 77 -9.79 -2.74 -13.35
N PHE A 78 -8.78 -2.02 -12.84
CA PHE A 78 -8.60 -1.82 -11.39
C PHE A 78 -9.71 -1.00 -10.72
N LEU A 79 -10.68 -0.47 -11.49
CA LEU A 79 -11.88 0.19 -10.97
C LEU A 79 -13.12 -0.72 -10.99
N ASP A 80 -13.02 -1.96 -11.48
CA ASP A 80 -14.04 -3.00 -11.32
C ASP A 80 -13.69 -3.90 -10.13
N HIS A 81 -14.48 -3.81 -9.06
CA HIS A 81 -14.22 -4.55 -7.83
C HIS A 81 -14.25 -6.06 -8.04
N GLU A 82 -15.21 -6.55 -8.84
CA GLU A 82 -15.37 -7.98 -9.08
C GLU A 82 -14.18 -8.54 -9.86
N GLU A 83 -13.71 -7.82 -10.88
CA GLU A 83 -12.52 -8.22 -11.64
C GLU A 83 -11.28 -8.26 -10.74
N VAL A 84 -11.12 -7.27 -9.86
CA VAL A 84 -9.99 -7.18 -8.94
C VAL A 84 -9.97 -8.37 -7.96
N ILE A 85 -11.09 -8.66 -7.28
CA ILE A 85 -11.11 -9.70 -6.23
C ILE A 85 -11.14 -11.12 -6.78
N THR A 86 -11.65 -11.33 -8.00
CA THR A 86 -11.80 -12.68 -8.57
C THR A 86 -10.72 -13.06 -9.57
N SER A 87 -10.10 -12.09 -10.24
CA SER A 87 -9.12 -12.34 -11.29
C SER A 87 -7.74 -11.79 -10.93
N TYR A 88 -7.62 -10.48 -10.69
CA TYR A 88 -6.32 -9.87 -10.40
C TYR A 88 -5.64 -10.49 -9.16
N TYR A 89 -6.34 -10.58 -8.03
CA TYR A 89 -5.75 -11.14 -6.82
C TYR A 89 -5.48 -12.64 -6.91
N ARG A 90 -6.29 -13.39 -7.66
CA ARG A 90 -6.03 -14.82 -7.94
C ARG A 90 -4.69 -15.00 -8.67
N ASP A 91 -4.44 -14.21 -9.71
CA ASP A 91 -3.18 -14.26 -10.44
C ASP A 91 -2.00 -13.84 -9.55
N CYS A 92 -2.17 -12.82 -8.69
CA CYS A 92 -1.14 -12.44 -7.72
C CYS A 92 -0.82 -13.56 -6.73
N GLU A 93 -1.85 -14.23 -6.20
CA GLU A 93 -1.67 -15.38 -5.29
C GLU A 93 -0.86 -16.50 -5.95
N GLU A 94 -1.19 -16.84 -7.20
CA GLU A 94 -0.47 -17.86 -7.97
C GLU A 94 1.00 -17.49 -8.20
N ILE A 95 1.27 -16.26 -8.63
CA ILE A 95 2.64 -15.76 -8.89
C ILE A 95 3.49 -15.80 -7.61
N VAL A 96 2.94 -15.32 -6.49
CA VAL A 96 3.68 -15.29 -5.21
C VAL A 96 3.84 -16.72 -4.66
N ALA A 97 2.84 -17.59 -4.82
CA ALA A 97 2.95 -18.98 -4.40
C ALA A 97 4.03 -19.72 -5.20
N GLU A 98 4.12 -19.52 -6.52
CA GLU A 98 5.16 -20.08 -7.37
C GLU A 98 6.55 -19.63 -6.90
N ALA A 99 6.73 -18.32 -6.66
CA ALA A 99 8.02 -17.76 -6.29
C ALA A 99 8.48 -18.15 -4.87
N THR A 100 7.54 -18.34 -3.94
CA THR A 100 7.85 -18.61 -2.52
C THR A 100 7.70 -20.07 -2.13
N SER A 101 7.08 -20.90 -2.98
CA SER A 101 6.59 -22.25 -2.63
C SER A 101 5.62 -22.26 -1.43
N GLY A 102 5.04 -21.10 -1.11
CA GLY A 102 4.13 -20.90 0.01
C GLY A 102 2.66 -21.02 -0.37
N LYS A 103 1.80 -20.87 0.62
CA LYS A 103 0.37 -20.60 0.40
C LYS A 103 0.12 -19.11 0.57
N VAL A 104 -0.62 -18.52 -0.36
CA VAL A 104 -0.82 -17.08 -0.44
C VAL A 104 -2.31 -16.80 -0.50
N TRP A 105 -2.74 -15.76 0.22
CA TRP A 105 -4.12 -15.27 0.21
C TRP A 105 -4.10 -13.75 0.23
N ALA A 106 -4.83 -13.13 -0.70
CA ALA A 106 -5.17 -11.72 -0.63
C ALA A 106 -6.31 -11.54 0.38
N PHE A 107 -6.16 -10.59 1.29
CA PHE A 107 -7.11 -10.41 2.40
C PHE A 107 -7.53 -8.95 2.62
N ASP A 108 -6.83 -7.99 2.03
CA ASP A 108 -7.16 -6.57 2.10
C ASP A 108 -6.65 -5.85 0.85
N HIS A 109 -7.35 -4.78 0.46
CA HIS A 109 -6.84 -3.86 -0.55
C HIS A 109 -7.45 -2.46 -0.42
N ASN A 110 -6.68 -1.46 -0.83
CA ASN A 110 -7.17 -0.10 -1.03
C ASN A 110 -6.93 0.33 -2.47
N ILE A 111 -7.88 1.04 -3.05
CA ILE A 111 -7.72 1.71 -4.34
C ILE A 111 -7.45 3.19 -4.06
N ARG A 112 -6.25 3.67 -4.42
CA ARG A 112 -5.80 5.04 -4.16
C ARG A 112 -5.52 5.80 -5.45
N SER A 113 -6.09 7.00 -5.58
CA SER A 113 -5.83 7.89 -6.71
C SER A 113 -6.08 9.34 -6.32
N ALA A 114 -5.11 10.22 -6.57
CA ALA A 114 -5.27 11.65 -6.32
C ALA A 114 -6.42 12.24 -7.15
N GLY A 115 -6.48 11.92 -8.45
CA GLY A 115 -7.57 12.34 -9.33
C GLY A 115 -8.89 11.66 -8.99
N GLY A 116 -8.86 10.36 -8.64
CA GLY A 116 -10.06 9.63 -8.23
C GLY A 116 -10.72 10.19 -6.97
N LEU A 117 -9.93 10.60 -5.99
CA LEU A 117 -10.44 11.27 -4.79
C LEU A 117 -11.05 12.64 -5.12
N ALA A 118 -10.36 13.45 -5.93
CA ALA A 118 -10.85 14.77 -6.34
C ALA A 118 -12.19 14.69 -7.06
N ASP A 119 -12.35 13.68 -7.91
CA ASP A 119 -13.57 13.39 -8.66
C ASP A 119 -14.63 12.61 -7.83
N LYS A 120 -14.33 12.27 -6.57
CA LYS A 120 -15.16 11.40 -5.71
C LYS A 120 -15.58 10.11 -6.41
N ARG A 121 -14.66 9.52 -7.19
CA ARG A 121 -14.91 8.29 -7.92
C ARG A 121 -15.11 7.14 -6.95
N ARG A 122 -15.98 6.23 -7.36
CA ARG A 122 -16.24 4.99 -6.65
C ARG A 122 -15.90 3.82 -7.57
N VAL A 123 -15.31 2.79 -6.97
CA VAL A 123 -15.06 1.51 -7.63
C VAL A 123 -16.42 0.87 -7.94
N LYS A 124 -16.61 0.36 -9.15
CA LYS A 124 -17.84 -0.32 -9.53
C LYS A 124 -18.04 -1.53 -8.61
N GLY A 125 -19.15 -1.54 -7.87
CA GLY A 125 -19.44 -2.60 -6.89
C GLY A 125 -18.60 -2.54 -5.60
N GLY A 126 -17.71 -1.56 -5.44
CA GLY A 126 -16.72 -1.53 -4.36
C GLY A 126 -16.75 -0.27 -3.49
N GLN A 127 -15.58 -0.02 -2.89
CA GLN A 127 -15.28 1.08 -1.96
C GLN A 127 -15.03 2.42 -2.68
N ASP A 128 -14.96 3.50 -1.88
CA ASP A 128 -14.55 4.81 -2.36
C ASP A 128 -13.06 4.81 -2.76
N VAL A 129 -12.70 5.57 -3.79
CA VAL A 129 -11.29 5.76 -4.16
C VAL A 129 -10.63 6.70 -3.15
N GLN A 130 -9.61 6.21 -2.45
CA GLN A 130 -8.92 6.94 -1.39
C GLN A 130 -7.79 7.82 -1.94
N GLY A 131 -7.36 8.82 -1.16
CA GLY A 131 -6.18 9.62 -1.49
C GLY A 131 -4.87 8.83 -1.29
N PRO A 132 -3.74 9.33 -1.84
CA PRO A 132 -2.42 8.82 -1.52
C PRO A 132 -2.16 8.82 0.00
N ALA A 133 -1.42 7.83 0.48
CA ALA A 133 -0.93 7.82 1.86
C ALA A 133 0.31 8.70 1.98
N HIS A 134 0.36 9.54 3.01
CA HIS A 134 1.46 10.50 3.22
C HIS A 134 2.25 10.25 4.51
N ILE A 135 1.74 9.41 5.41
CA ILE A 135 2.39 9.02 6.66
C ILE A 135 3.18 7.74 6.41
N VAL A 136 4.45 7.71 6.84
CA VAL A 136 5.42 6.60 6.71
C VAL A 136 5.76 6.04 8.08
#